data_AF-Q4CPA9-F1
#
_entry.id   AF-Q4CPA9-F1
#
_cell.length_a   1.000
_cell.length_b   1.000
_cell.length_c   1.000
_cell.angle_alpha   90.00
_cell.angle_beta   90.00
_cell.angle_gamma   90.00
#
_symmetry.space_group_name_H-M   'P 1'
#
loop_
_entity.id
_entity.type
_entity.pdbx_description
1 polymer ?
#
loop_
_entity_poly.entity_id
_entity_poly.type
_entity_poly.pdbx_seq_one_letter_code
_entity_poly.pdbx_strand_id
1 'polypeptide(L)'
;MWMALRNHSYMQHSFFFLKKKTPGIPMLSLFFFSCVSIARCCRKAMEAKLEAVVAALHGRFDKNGSFSHPSHAYGIAWELVNALAATERRCQLQRLLLLFEENRDDYTVGQIVSAGSLVRACGLLLEHDVWRWERAMHSILVSHPPFSRDVVSSVCFCVAQMAVCGDSVALIGVAGASLQNTALGESLPEEVASELLAECTDVLVRRHREEEEEKEEGDTNEGKDPRGKSSSRRAALRDALIGYALDALSCKRGAEALSSLLSCRVLIPLLLSGGHQSLESHH
;
A
#
# COMPACT_ATOMS: atom_id res chain seq x y z
N MET A 1 -35.79 19.61 2.20
CA MET A 1 -36.55 18.61 1.42
C MET A 1 -35.64 17.42 1.18
N TRP A 2 -35.58 16.52 2.16
CA TRP A 2 -34.97 15.21 2.01
C TRP A 2 -35.73 14.42 0.95
N MET A 3 -35.00 13.63 0.15
CA MET A 3 -35.47 12.58 -0.76
C MET A 3 -36.26 13.01 -2.00
N ALA A 4 -35.53 13.30 -3.08
CA ALA A 4 -35.80 12.68 -4.38
C ALA A 4 -34.53 12.73 -5.23
N LEU A 5 -34.24 11.64 -5.94
CA LEU A 5 -33.22 11.49 -6.98
C LEU A 5 -31.80 11.07 -6.53
N ARG A 6 -31.79 9.98 -5.78
CA ARG A 6 -30.89 8.86 -6.07
C ARG A 6 -31.33 8.27 -7.43
N ASN A 7 -30.63 8.63 -8.52
CA ASN A 7 -30.47 7.87 -9.77
C ASN A 7 -29.96 8.77 -10.91
N HIS A 8 -28.66 9.00 -10.94
CA HIS A 8 -27.92 9.07 -12.20
C HIS A 8 -26.52 8.49 -11.97
N SER A 9 -26.51 7.18 -11.69
CA SER A 9 -25.38 6.34 -12.08
C SER A 9 -25.23 6.41 -13.62
N TYR A 10 -24.03 6.19 -14.16
CA TYR A 10 -23.63 6.28 -15.59
C TYR A 10 -22.95 7.56 -16.11
N MET A 11 -22.02 8.17 -15.35
CA MET A 11 -21.13 9.20 -15.93
C MET A 11 -19.63 9.08 -15.61
N GLN A 12 -19.14 7.89 -15.26
CA GLN A 12 -17.68 7.64 -15.23
C GLN A 12 -17.22 6.40 -16.00
N HIS A 13 -17.97 5.99 -17.04
CA HIS A 13 -17.46 5.14 -18.13
C HIS A 13 -16.58 5.92 -19.13
N SER A 14 -15.94 6.99 -18.68
CA SER A 14 -15.09 7.87 -19.49
C SER A 14 -13.62 7.52 -19.34
N PHE A 15 -13.26 6.26 -19.58
CA PHE A 15 -11.88 5.91 -19.92
C PHE A 15 -11.75 4.91 -21.09
N PHE A 16 -12.87 4.57 -21.75
CA PHE A 16 -12.91 3.55 -22.79
C PHE A 16 -13.25 4.10 -24.18
N PHE A 17 -12.65 5.21 -24.63
CA PHE A 17 -12.72 5.59 -26.06
C PHE A 17 -11.54 6.49 -26.47
N LEU A 18 -10.34 5.92 -26.50
CA LEU A 18 -9.22 6.48 -27.28
C LEU A 18 -8.72 5.45 -28.29
N LYS A 19 -9.66 4.99 -29.13
CA LYS A 19 -9.38 4.27 -30.37
C LYS A 19 -10.20 4.92 -31.49
N LYS A 20 -9.69 6.03 -32.05
CA LYS A 20 -9.88 6.40 -33.47
C LYS A 20 -9.11 7.68 -33.86
N LYS A 21 -8.19 7.49 -34.81
CA LYS A 21 -7.77 8.41 -35.87
C LYS A 21 -7.13 9.75 -35.45
N THR A 22 -5.80 9.74 -35.32
CA THR A 22 -4.78 10.63 -35.96
C THR A 22 -3.52 10.64 -35.08
N PRO A 23 -2.30 10.74 -35.65
CA PRO A 23 -1.06 10.48 -34.93
C PRO A 23 -0.65 11.72 -34.12
N GLY A 24 -1.34 11.97 -33.02
CA GLY A 24 -0.84 12.79 -31.92
C GLY A 24 -0.22 11.86 -30.89
N ILE A 25 1.11 11.77 -30.87
CA ILE A 25 1.85 11.02 -29.85
C ILE A 25 1.39 11.53 -28.46
N PRO A 26 0.80 10.69 -27.60
CA PRO A 26 0.24 11.14 -26.34
C PRO A 26 1.37 11.64 -25.44
N MET A 27 1.21 12.84 -24.88
CA MET A 27 2.20 13.57 -24.09
C MET A 27 2.83 12.74 -22.95
N LEU A 28 2.14 11.70 -22.47
CA LEU A 28 2.65 10.73 -21.50
C LEU A 28 3.83 9.90 -22.05
N SER A 29 3.81 9.51 -23.32
CA SER A 29 4.91 8.76 -23.96
C SER A 29 6.20 9.59 -24.06
N LEU A 30 6.09 10.89 -24.36
CA LEU A 30 7.25 11.79 -24.43
C LEU A 30 7.89 12.03 -23.05
N PHE A 31 7.08 12.08 -21.99
CA PHE A 31 7.60 12.12 -20.61
C PHE A 31 8.28 10.80 -20.23
N PHE A 32 7.72 9.64 -20.62
CA PHE A 32 8.40 8.35 -20.43
C PHE A 32 9.74 8.29 -21.16
N PHE A 33 9.85 8.78 -22.39
CA PHE A 33 11.13 8.82 -23.10
C PHE A 33 12.13 9.81 -22.48
N SER A 34 11.67 10.92 -21.90
CA SER A 34 12.52 11.84 -21.15
C SER A 34 13.02 11.19 -19.85
N CYS A 35 12.15 10.53 -19.08
CA CYS A 35 12.52 9.86 -17.83
C CYS A 35 13.39 8.62 -18.07
N VAL A 36 13.13 7.84 -19.11
CA VAL A 36 13.95 6.65 -19.48
C VAL A 36 15.31 7.08 -20.06
N SER A 37 15.37 8.19 -20.80
CA SER A 37 16.66 8.77 -21.24
C SER A 37 17.50 9.26 -20.06
N ILE A 38 16.86 9.84 -19.05
CA ILE A 38 17.53 10.20 -17.79
C ILE A 38 18.01 8.93 -17.07
N ALA A 39 17.21 7.85 -17.04
CA ALA A 39 17.59 6.60 -16.39
C ALA A 39 18.74 5.85 -17.10
N ARG A 40 18.82 5.89 -18.44
CA ARG A 40 19.86 5.15 -19.21
C ARG A 40 21.23 5.84 -19.23
N CYS A 41 21.31 7.16 -19.07
CA CYS A 41 22.59 7.87 -19.03
C CYS A 41 23.37 7.66 -17.72
N CYS A 42 22.75 7.17 -16.65
CA CYS A 42 23.33 7.10 -15.30
C CYS A 42 24.14 5.83 -15.00
N ARG A 43 24.85 5.22 -15.97
CA ARG A 43 25.72 4.06 -15.69
C ARG A 43 27.04 4.42 -14.99
N LYS A 44 27.37 5.72 -14.91
CA LYS A 44 28.46 6.26 -14.09
C LYS A 44 27.91 7.47 -13.32
N ALA A 45 27.83 7.35 -12.00
CA ALA A 45 27.32 8.37 -11.06
C ALA A 45 25.82 8.71 -11.21
N MET A 46 24.95 7.90 -10.58
CA MET A 46 23.73 8.49 -10.02
C MET A 46 24.05 8.89 -8.58
N GLU A 47 24.48 10.14 -8.39
CA GLU A 47 24.55 10.78 -7.06
C GLU A 47 23.15 11.11 -6.52
N ALA A 48 22.12 11.05 -7.37
CA ALA A 48 20.76 11.38 -7.01
C ALA A 48 20.14 10.29 -6.13
N LYS A 49 19.79 10.68 -4.90
CA LYS A 49 19.05 9.84 -3.97
C LYS A 49 17.63 9.58 -4.49
N LEU A 50 17.20 8.32 -4.55
CA LEU A 50 15.87 7.93 -5.05
C LEU A 50 14.73 8.73 -4.39
N GLU A 51 14.75 8.85 -3.06
CA GLU A 51 13.75 9.58 -2.28
C GLU A 51 13.65 11.06 -2.64
N ALA A 52 14.77 11.68 -3.05
CA ALA A 52 14.79 13.08 -3.46
C ALA A 52 14.14 13.25 -4.83
N VAL A 53 14.35 12.30 -5.75
CA VAL A 53 13.68 12.28 -7.05
C VAL A 53 12.18 12.04 -6.88
N VAL A 54 11.80 11.08 -6.03
CA VAL A 54 10.39 10.81 -5.70
C VAL A 54 9.73 12.05 -5.11
N ALA A 55 10.35 12.70 -4.11
CA ALA A 55 9.81 13.91 -3.50
C ALA A 55 9.66 15.05 -4.52
N ALA A 56 10.66 15.26 -5.38
CA ALA A 56 10.62 16.29 -6.41
C ALA A 56 9.53 16.03 -7.47
N LEU A 57 9.34 14.78 -7.90
CA LEU A 57 8.27 14.43 -8.84
C LEU A 57 6.91 14.53 -8.17
N HIS A 58 6.75 13.99 -6.96
CA HIS A 58 5.51 14.09 -6.20
C HIS A 58 5.09 15.55 -6.02
N GLY A 59 5.97 16.42 -5.55
CA GLY A 59 5.68 17.85 -5.39
C GLY A 59 5.38 18.59 -6.70
N ARG A 60 5.88 18.10 -7.84
CA ARG A 60 5.53 18.65 -9.16
C ARG A 60 4.12 18.28 -9.61
N PHE A 61 3.66 17.08 -9.25
CA PHE A 61 2.28 16.66 -9.51
C PHE A 61 1.34 17.29 -8.48
N ASP A 62 1.77 17.41 -7.23
CA ASP A 62 0.96 17.90 -6.11
C ASP A 62 1.05 19.41 -5.88
N LYS A 63 0.91 20.21 -6.94
CA LYS A 63 0.97 21.68 -6.82
C LYS A 63 -0.16 22.28 -5.99
N ASN A 64 -1.29 21.58 -5.88
CA ASN A 64 -2.51 22.06 -5.22
C ASN A 64 -2.90 21.24 -3.98
N GLY A 65 -2.06 20.31 -3.51
CA GLY A 65 -2.43 19.36 -2.45
C GLY A 65 -3.51 18.35 -2.87
N SER A 66 -3.70 18.15 -4.18
CA SER A 66 -4.67 17.21 -4.75
C SER A 66 -4.27 15.74 -4.58
N PHE A 67 -3.01 15.46 -4.29
CA PHE A 67 -2.46 14.11 -4.14
C PHE A 67 -2.09 13.83 -2.68
N SER A 68 -3.06 13.97 -1.77
CA SER A 68 -2.86 13.70 -0.34
C SER A 68 -2.65 12.22 -0.02
N HIS A 69 -3.04 11.31 -0.92
CA HIS A 69 -2.99 9.88 -0.65
C HIS A 69 -1.60 9.28 -0.95
N PRO A 70 -1.01 8.46 -0.05
CA PRO A 70 0.33 7.90 -0.20
C PRO A 70 0.52 7.01 -1.45
N SER A 71 -0.57 6.51 -2.05
CA SER A 71 -0.54 5.72 -3.28
C SER A 71 0.12 6.43 -4.46
N HIS A 72 0.01 7.75 -4.56
CA HIS A 72 0.59 8.52 -5.67
C HIS A 72 2.12 8.59 -5.55
N ALA A 73 2.62 8.98 -4.38
CA ALA A 73 4.04 8.97 -4.09
C ALA A 73 4.63 7.55 -4.26
N TYR A 74 3.91 6.54 -3.78
CA TYR A 74 4.31 5.15 -3.94
C TYR A 74 4.33 4.70 -5.40
N GLY A 75 3.35 5.09 -6.21
CA GLY A 75 3.32 4.77 -7.65
C GLY A 75 4.54 5.35 -8.39
N ILE A 76 4.89 6.60 -8.10
CA ILE A 76 6.12 7.22 -8.63
C ILE A 76 7.36 6.43 -8.20
N ALA A 77 7.47 6.11 -6.91
CA ALA A 77 8.59 5.35 -6.37
C ALA A 77 8.71 3.97 -7.02
N TRP A 78 7.59 3.26 -7.18
CA TRP A 78 7.52 1.94 -7.79
C TRP A 78 8.01 1.93 -9.24
N GLU A 79 7.56 2.89 -10.06
CA GLU A 79 8.01 3.01 -11.46
C GLU A 79 9.50 3.32 -11.56
N LEU A 80 10.00 4.24 -10.73
CA LEU A 80 11.43 4.56 -10.68
C LEU A 80 12.25 3.35 -10.26
N VAL A 81 11.82 2.65 -9.21
CA VAL A 81 12.49 1.44 -8.71
C VAL A 81 12.56 0.36 -9.80
N ASN A 82 11.49 0.14 -10.55
CA ASN A 82 11.51 -0.85 -11.64
C ASN A 82 12.40 -0.44 -12.82
N ALA A 83 12.68 0.85 -12.99
CA ALA A 83 13.64 1.34 -13.97
C ALA A 83 15.10 1.18 -13.53
N LEU A 84 15.37 0.98 -12.23
CA LEU A 84 16.73 0.81 -11.69
C LEU A 84 17.27 -0.61 -11.92
N ALA A 85 18.58 -0.70 -12.13
CA ALA A 85 19.28 -1.99 -12.14
C ALA A 85 19.17 -2.68 -10.76
N ALA A 86 19.19 -4.02 -10.73
CA ALA A 86 19.08 -4.78 -9.48
C ALA A 86 20.17 -4.41 -8.44
N THR A 87 21.40 -4.16 -8.89
CA THR A 87 22.50 -3.69 -8.03
C THR A 87 22.20 -2.33 -7.42
N GLU A 88 21.66 -1.41 -8.21
CA GLU A 88 21.32 -0.06 -7.75
C GLU A 88 20.16 -0.08 -6.75
N ARG A 89 19.13 -0.90 -7.00
CA ARG A 89 18.05 -1.13 -6.03
C ARG A 89 18.60 -1.58 -4.68
N ARG A 90 19.53 -2.53 -4.68
CA ARG A 90 20.17 -3.02 -3.45
C ARG A 90 20.95 -1.91 -2.73
N CYS A 91 21.76 -1.13 -3.46
CA CYS A 91 22.53 -0.02 -2.88
C CYS A 91 21.61 1.05 -2.26
N GLN A 92 20.55 1.45 -2.96
CA GLN A 92 19.60 2.45 -2.46
C GLN A 92 18.84 1.93 -1.23
N LEU A 93 18.45 0.65 -1.22
CA LEU A 93 17.78 0.05 -0.07
C LEU A 93 18.68 0.02 1.15
N GLN A 94 19.90 -0.49 1.01
CA GLN A 94 20.85 -0.56 2.13
C GLN A 94 21.12 0.82 2.73
N ARG A 95 21.24 1.84 1.88
CA ARG A 95 21.40 3.23 2.32
C ARG A 95 20.17 3.74 3.10
N LEU A 96 18.96 3.48 2.62
CA LEU A 96 17.74 3.91 3.32
C LEU A 96 17.55 3.17 4.65
N LEU A 97 17.88 1.87 4.71
CA LEU A 97 17.83 1.11 5.95
C LEU A 97 18.82 1.64 7.00
N LEU A 98 20.07 1.95 6.59
CA LEU A 98 21.04 2.57 7.48
C LEU A 98 20.55 3.94 7.97
N LEU A 99 19.94 4.74 7.09
CA LEU A 99 19.39 6.03 7.46
C LEU A 99 18.29 5.91 8.53
N PHE A 100 17.43 4.89 8.44
CA PHE A 100 16.40 4.62 9.46
C PHE A 100 16.97 4.10 10.79
N GLU A 101 18.17 3.52 10.77
CA GLU A 101 18.83 3.06 12.00
C GLU A 101 19.56 4.22 12.71
N GLU A 102 20.12 5.15 11.94
CA GLU A 102 20.94 6.25 12.41
C GLU A 102 20.15 7.51 12.77
N ASN A 103 19.11 7.87 12.01
CA ASN A 103 18.40 9.14 12.17
C ASN A 103 16.93 8.92 12.54
N ARG A 104 16.59 9.00 13.83
CA ARG A 104 15.25 8.61 14.32
C ARG A 104 14.18 9.68 14.25
N ASP A 105 14.54 10.94 13.97
CA ASP A 105 13.66 12.06 14.35
C ASP A 105 12.97 12.78 13.18
N ASP A 106 13.38 12.54 11.92
CA ASP A 106 12.74 13.20 10.77
C ASP A 106 12.80 12.35 9.50
N TYR A 107 11.72 11.58 9.28
CA TYR A 107 11.52 10.82 8.05
C TYR A 107 10.56 11.55 7.12
N THR A 108 10.87 11.50 5.83
CA THR A 108 10.03 12.07 4.77
C THR A 108 9.21 10.98 4.10
N VAL A 109 8.04 11.36 3.56
CA VAL A 109 7.21 10.48 2.70
C VAL A 109 8.05 9.82 1.61
N GLY A 110 8.92 10.60 0.94
CA GLY A 110 9.81 10.10 -0.10
C GLY A 110 10.70 8.95 0.37
N GLN A 111 11.25 9.00 1.58
CA GLN A 111 12.07 7.91 2.13
C GLN A 111 11.23 6.66 2.39
N ILE A 112 10.06 6.82 3.00
CA ILE A 112 9.16 5.70 3.32
C ILE A 112 8.72 4.96 2.06
N VAL A 113 8.17 5.67 1.08
CA VAL A 113 7.66 5.02 -0.14
C VAL A 113 8.78 4.47 -1.01
N SER A 114 9.96 5.10 -1.03
CA SER A 114 11.13 4.59 -1.74
C SER A 114 11.63 3.29 -1.09
N ALA A 115 11.74 3.25 0.24
CA ALA A 115 12.13 2.04 0.94
C ALA A 115 11.10 0.92 0.73
N GLY A 116 9.80 1.19 0.91
CA GLY A 116 8.75 0.20 0.72
C GLY A 116 8.68 -0.35 -0.71
N SER A 117 8.86 0.49 -1.72
CA SER A 117 8.93 0.04 -3.12
C SER A 117 10.20 -0.74 -3.44
N LEU A 118 11.35 -0.35 -2.89
CA LEU A 118 12.62 -1.08 -3.04
C LEU A 118 12.56 -2.46 -2.40
N VAL A 119 12.00 -2.58 -1.19
CA VAL A 119 11.84 -3.86 -0.50
C VAL A 119 10.98 -4.79 -1.33
N ARG A 120 9.84 -4.30 -1.81
CA ARG A 120 8.94 -5.07 -2.69
C ARG A 120 9.58 -5.48 -4.02
N ALA A 121 10.32 -4.58 -4.67
CA ALA A 121 10.86 -4.83 -6.01
C ALA A 121 12.07 -5.78 -5.98
N CYS A 122 12.78 -5.82 -4.86
CA CYS A 122 13.86 -6.77 -4.64
C CYS A 122 13.27 -8.14 -4.29
N GLY A 123 12.68 -8.84 -5.27
CA GLY A 123 12.13 -10.20 -5.07
C GLY A 123 13.14 -11.29 -4.64
N LEU A 124 14.40 -10.90 -4.38
CA LEU A 124 15.50 -11.71 -3.85
C LEU A 124 16.13 -11.06 -2.61
N LEU A 125 15.37 -10.29 -1.81
CA LEU A 125 15.89 -9.80 -0.54
C LEU A 125 16.29 -10.97 0.35
N LEU A 126 17.38 -10.75 1.08
CA LEU A 126 17.64 -11.52 2.28
C LEU A 126 16.51 -11.19 3.25
N GLU A 127 15.89 -12.20 3.84
CA GLU A 127 14.87 -12.09 4.91
C GLU A 127 15.22 -11.01 5.95
N HIS A 128 16.52 -10.85 6.21
CA HIS A 128 17.11 -9.80 7.03
C HIS A 128 16.77 -8.35 6.63
N ASP A 129 16.77 -8.00 5.33
CA ASP A 129 16.48 -6.63 4.89
C ASP A 129 15.00 -6.28 5.05
N VAL A 130 14.11 -7.26 4.85
CA VAL A 130 12.67 -7.12 5.12
C VAL A 130 12.46 -6.90 6.62
N TRP A 131 13.09 -7.71 7.47
CA TRP A 131 13.02 -7.56 8.92
C TRP A 131 13.54 -6.19 9.41
N ARG A 132 14.64 -5.68 8.85
CA ARG A 132 15.15 -4.33 9.17
C ARG A 132 14.16 -3.25 8.78
N TRP A 133 13.56 -3.36 7.60
CA TRP A 133 12.53 -2.43 7.15
C TRP A 133 11.30 -2.48 8.07
N GLU A 134 10.80 -3.66 8.40
CA GLU A 134 9.67 -3.85 9.31
C GLU A 134 9.94 -3.23 10.68
N ARG A 135 11.13 -3.45 11.24
CA ARG A 135 11.55 -2.86 12.52
C ARG A 135 11.56 -1.33 12.46
N ALA A 136 12.06 -0.76 11.37
CA ALA A 136 12.04 0.69 11.17
C ALA A 136 10.61 1.23 11.07
N MET A 137 9.75 0.59 10.26
CA MET A 137 8.34 0.98 10.12
C MET A 137 7.61 0.86 11.47
N HIS A 138 7.82 -0.23 12.20
CA HIS A 138 7.26 -0.41 13.55
C HIS A 138 7.66 0.72 14.49
N SER A 139 8.94 1.08 14.53
CA SER A 139 9.44 2.17 15.37
C SER A 139 8.76 3.51 15.04
N ILE A 140 8.49 3.78 13.76
CA ILE A 140 7.78 4.99 13.32
C ILE A 140 6.34 4.97 13.82
N LEU A 141 5.64 3.85 13.64
CA LEU A 141 4.23 3.69 14.02
C LEU A 141 4.03 3.76 15.54
N VAL A 142 4.89 3.12 16.32
CA VAL A 142 4.85 3.15 17.79
C VAL A 142 5.13 4.55 18.32
N SER A 143 6.12 5.24 17.75
CA SER A 143 6.58 6.51 18.32
C SER A 143 5.61 7.66 18.08
N HIS A 144 4.67 7.57 17.13
CA HIS A 144 3.67 8.63 16.83
C HIS A 144 3.06 9.21 18.13
N PRO A 145 3.07 10.55 18.36
CA PRO A 145 2.87 11.62 17.36
C PRO A 145 4.02 12.55 16.90
N PRO A 146 5.32 12.35 17.14
CA PRO A 146 6.36 13.23 16.58
C PRO A 146 6.43 13.17 15.05
N PHE A 147 5.97 12.07 14.42
CA PHE A 147 5.89 11.95 12.96
C PHE A 147 4.61 12.57 12.41
N SER A 148 4.73 13.23 11.24
CA SER A 148 3.59 13.79 10.54
C SER A 148 2.58 12.71 10.10
N ARG A 149 1.31 13.11 9.97
CA ARG A 149 0.24 12.21 9.51
C ARG A 149 0.53 11.60 8.14
N ASP A 150 1.14 12.36 7.24
CA ASP A 150 1.48 11.90 5.88
C ASP A 150 2.53 10.80 5.91
N VAL A 151 3.50 10.89 6.82
CA VAL A 151 4.52 9.85 7.04
C VAL A 151 3.87 8.59 7.58
N VAL A 152 3.05 8.70 8.61
CA VAL A 152 2.33 7.54 9.18
C VAL A 152 1.43 6.89 8.14
N SER A 153 0.65 7.67 7.39
CA SER A 153 -0.19 7.17 6.29
C SER A 153 0.64 6.46 5.22
N SER A 154 1.81 7.01 4.86
CA SER A 154 2.73 6.37 3.92
C SER A 154 3.29 5.04 4.44
N VAL A 155 3.59 4.96 5.74
CA VAL A 155 4.02 3.70 6.37
C VAL A 155 2.88 2.68 6.32
N CYS A 156 1.67 3.06 6.74
CA CYS A 156 0.49 2.20 6.69
C CYS A 156 0.25 1.66 5.27
N PHE A 157 0.32 2.53 4.27
CA PHE A 157 0.18 2.15 2.87
C PHE A 157 1.25 1.16 2.41
N CYS A 158 2.52 1.41 2.71
CA CYS A 158 3.60 0.51 2.32
C CYS A 158 3.47 -0.86 3.01
N VAL A 159 3.12 -0.89 4.29
CA VAL A 159 2.88 -2.14 5.03
C VAL A 159 1.69 -2.91 4.44
N ALA A 160 0.58 -2.22 4.15
CA ALA A 160 -0.58 -2.82 3.49
C ALA A 160 -0.20 -3.44 2.13
N GLN A 161 0.61 -2.75 1.32
CA GLN A 161 1.09 -3.28 0.05
C GLN A 161 1.93 -4.55 0.21
N MET A 162 2.83 -4.59 1.20
CA MET A 162 3.66 -5.77 1.49
C MET A 162 2.82 -6.96 1.96
N ALA A 163 1.82 -6.72 2.80
CA ALA A 163 0.90 -7.75 3.28
C ALA A 163 0.07 -8.36 2.15
N VAL A 164 -0.55 -7.52 1.32
CA VAL A 164 -1.41 -8.00 0.23
C VAL A 164 -0.61 -8.72 -0.87
N CYS A 165 0.65 -8.35 -1.08
CA CYS A 165 1.53 -9.06 -2.02
C CYS A 165 2.08 -10.37 -1.47
N GLY A 166 1.90 -10.62 -0.16
CA GLY A 166 2.33 -11.83 0.52
C GLY A 166 3.80 -11.85 0.89
N ASP A 167 4.41 -10.66 1.01
CA ASP A 167 5.82 -10.48 1.36
C ASP A 167 6.01 -10.35 2.88
N SER A 168 5.07 -9.71 3.59
CA SER A 168 5.06 -9.67 5.06
C SER A 168 3.71 -9.26 5.64
N VAL A 169 3.25 -9.98 6.68
CA VAL A 169 2.03 -9.67 7.44
C VAL A 169 2.30 -9.32 8.90
N ALA A 170 3.57 -9.23 9.32
CA ALA A 170 3.94 -9.12 10.74
C ALA A 170 3.29 -7.90 11.42
N LEU A 171 3.39 -6.73 10.80
CA LEU A 171 2.85 -5.49 11.35
C LEU A 171 1.31 -5.43 11.33
N ILE A 172 0.66 -6.16 10.41
CA ILE A 172 -0.80 -6.33 10.43
C ILE A 172 -1.20 -7.12 11.70
N GLY A 173 -0.46 -8.18 12.02
CA GLY A 173 -0.65 -8.93 13.25
C GLY A 173 -0.43 -8.10 14.51
N VAL A 174 0.59 -7.23 14.52
CA VAL A 174 0.84 -6.29 15.63
C VAL A 174 -0.32 -5.29 15.78
N ALA A 175 -0.86 -4.75 14.69
CA ALA A 175 -2.04 -3.88 14.75
C ALA A 175 -3.26 -4.60 15.31
N GLY A 176 -3.54 -5.82 14.84
CA GLY A 176 -4.61 -6.65 15.38
C GLY A 176 -4.47 -6.86 16.89
N ALA A 177 -3.29 -7.31 17.33
CA ALA A 177 -3.00 -7.51 18.75
C ALA A 177 -3.07 -6.21 19.57
N SER A 178 -2.67 -5.07 19.00
CA SER A 178 -2.73 -3.77 19.68
C SER A 178 -4.18 -3.34 19.93
N LEU A 179 -5.08 -3.54 18.97
CA LEU A 179 -6.51 -3.24 19.14
C LEU A 179 -7.19 -4.15 20.18
N GLN A 180 -6.70 -5.39 20.31
CA GLN A 180 -7.17 -6.36 21.29
C GLN A 180 -6.55 -6.17 22.70
N ASN A 181 -5.56 -5.27 22.84
CA ASN A 181 -4.70 -5.15 24.02
C ASN A 181 -3.94 -6.46 24.37
N THR A 182 -3.60 -7.28 23.36
CA THR A 182 -2.90 -8.57 23.49
C THR A 182 -1.47 -8.52 22.95
N ALA A 183 -0.97 -7.34 22.58
CA ALA A 183 0.40 -7.18 22.07
C ALA A 183 1.43 -7.65 23.11
N LEU A 184 2.37 -8.49 22.68
CA LEU A 184 3.46 -9.02 23.52
C LEU A 184 4.62 -8.02 23.73
N GLY A 185 4.58 -6.87 23.07
CA GLY A 185 5.61 -5.85 23.09
C GLY A 185 5.03 -4.44 23.01
N GLU A 186 5.78 -3.51 22.43
CA GLU A 186 5.28 -2.16 22.17
C GLU A 186 4.01 -2.21 21.32
N SER A 187 2.94 -1.59 21.82
CA SER A 187 1.65 -1.55 21.14
C SER A 187 1.57 -0.32 20.24
N LEU A 188 0.87 -0.48 19.11
CA LEU A 188 0.55 0.65 18.25
C LEU A 188 -0.57 1.49 18.90
N PRO A 189 -0.52 2.82 18.79
CA PRO A 189 -1.66 3.66 19.13
C PRO A 189 -2.93 3.19 18.40
N GLU A 190 -4.10 3.27 19.05
CA GLU A 190 -5.36 2.76 18.51
C GLU A 190 -5.70 3.35 17.13
N GLU A 191 -5.45 4.64 16.95
CA GLU A 191 -5.63 5.36 15.68
C GLU A 191 -4.74 4.78 14.56
N VAL A 192 -3.49 4.46 14.88
CA VAL A 192 -2.52 3.91 13.93
C VAL A 192 -2.86 2.46 13.59
N ALA A 193 -3.21 1.66 14.60
CA ALA A 193 -3.57 0.26 14.41
C ALA A 193 -4.84 0.11 13.56
N SER A 194 -5.87 0.91 13.85
CA SER A 194 -7.12 0.91 13.08
C SER A 194 -6.93 1.42 11.65
N GLU A 195 -6.12 2.47 11.45
CA GLU A 195 -5.80 2.94 10.10
C GLU A 195 -5.00 1.90 9.31
N LEU A 196 -4.09 1.16 9.94
CA LEU A 196 -3.34 0.10 9.27
C LEU A 196 -4.26 -1.03 8.78
N LEU A 197 -5.25 -1.45 9.58
CA LEU A 197 -6.23 -2.45 9.16
C LEU A 197 -7.12 -1.93 8.01
N ALA A 198 -7.53 -0.67 8.09
CA ALA A 198 -8.34 -0.02 7.06
C ALA A 198 -7.58 0.09 5.73
N GLU A 199 -6.33 0.56 5.76
CA GLU A 199 -5.49 0.68 4.57
C GLU A 199 -5.19 -0.69 3.95
N CYS A 200 -4.94 -1.72 4.79
CA CYS A 200 -4.77 -3.09 4.31
C CYS A 200 -6.03 -3.61 3.61
N THR A 201 -7.21 -3.30 4.16
CA THR A 201 -8.49 -3.59 3.53
C THR A 201 -8.65 -2.89 2.19
N ASP A 202 -8.36 -1.59 2.13
CA ASP A 202 -8.48 -0.79 0.90
C ASP A 202 -7.60 -1.36 -0.22
N VAL A 203 -6.36 -1.73 0.09
CA VAL A 203 -5.44 -2.38 -0.86
C VAL A 203 -5.98 -3.76 -1.28
N LEU A 204 -6.48 -4.56 -0.35
CA LEU A 204 -6.97 -5.91 -0.63
C LEU A 204 -8.23 -5.90 -1.52
N VAL A 205 -9.19 -5.03 -1.22
CA VAL A 205 -10.42 -4.84 -2.00
C VAL A 205 -10.11 -4.31 -3.38
N ARG A 206 -9.18 -3.35 -3.51
CA ARG A 206 -8.74 -2.87 -4.82
C ARG A 206 -8.15 -3.99 -5.67
N ARG A 207 -7.28 -4.83 -5.08
CA ARG A 207 -6.72 -6.01 -5.77
C ARG A 207 -7.78 -7.04 -6.16
N HIS A 208 -8.82 -7.22 -5.35
CA HIS A 208 -9.93 -8.10 -5.69
C HIS A 208 -10.66 -7.62 -6.94
N ARG A 209 -11.00 -6.32 -7.00
CA ARG A 209 -11.69 -5.72 -8.16
C ARG A 209 -10.86 -5.79 -9.43
N GLU A 210 -9.55 -5.45 -9.34
CA GLU A 210 -8.62 -5.59 -10.47
C GLU A 210 -8.62 -7.02 -11.04
N GLU A 211 -8.71 -8.05 -10.18
CA GLU A 211 -8.74 -9.45 -10.63
C GLU A 211 -10.10 -9.93 -11.16
N GLU A 212 -11.21 -9.38 -10.67
CA GLU A 212 -12.53 -9.65 -11.24
C GLU A 212 -12.63 -9.07 -12.65
N GLU A 213 -12.16 -7.84 -12.85
CA GLU A 213 -12.09 -7.19 -14.16
C GLU A 213 -11.19 -7.97 -15.14
N GLU A 214 -10.01 -8.42 -14.70
CA GLU A 214 -9.12 -9.25 -15.54
C GLU A 214 -9.74 -10.59 -15.96
N LYS A 215 -10.58 -11.21 -15.11
CA LYS A 215 -11.27 -12.47 -15.43
C LYS A 215 -12.39 -12.29 -16.42
N GLU A 216 -13.08 -11.16 -16.38
CA GLU A 216 -14.13 -10.83 -17.36
C GLU A 216 -13.55 -10.54 -18.74
N GLU A 217 -12.33 -9.98 -18.83
CA GLU A 217 -11.65 -9.71 -20.11
C GLU A 217 -10.85 -10.91 -20.64
N GLY A 218 -10.35 -11.78 -19.78
CA GLY A 218 -9.43 -12.87 -20.11
C GLY A 218 -10.07 -14.26 -20.12
N ASP A 219 -10.86 -14.56 -21.15
CA ASP A 219 -11.30 -15.92 -21.43
C ASP A 219 -10.09 -16.76 -21.91
N THR A 220 -9.89 -17.95 -21.32
CA THR A 220 -8.89 -18.99 -21.67
C THR A 220 -7.41 -18.75 -21.34
N ASN A 221 -6.93 -19.23 -20.18
CA ASN A 221 -5.71 -20.05 -20.09
C ASN A 221 -5.52 -20.66 -18.69
N GLU A 222 -5.84 -21.95 -18.57
CA GLU A 222 -5.51 -22.79 -17.40
C GLU A 222 -4.01 -23.15 -17.40
N GLY A 223 -3.16 -22.16 -17.13
CA GLY A 223 -1.80 -22.45 -16.67
C GLY A 223 -1.84 -22.88 -15.20
N LYS A 224 -0.92 -23.75 -14.76
CA LYS A 224 -0.69 -24.03 -13.32
C LYS A 224 -0.30 -22.74 -12.62
N ASP A 225 -1.29 -22.04 -12.12
CA ASP A 225 -1.20 -20.60 -11.94
C ASP A 225 -0.47 -20.25 -10.63
N PRO A 226 0.64 -19.51 -10.65
CA PRO A 226 1.12 -18.84 -9.44
C PRO A 226 0.03 -17.99 -8.75
N ARG A 227 -1.06 -17.61 -9.47
CA ARG A 227 -2.26 -16.99 -8.89
C ARG A 227 -2.96 -17.83 -7.82
N GLY A 228 -2.87 -19.17 -7.85
CA GLY A 228 -3.47 -20.03 -6.82
C GLY A 228 -2.85 -19.82 -5.44
N LYS A 229 -1.53 -19.62 -5.37
CA LYS A 229 -0.82 -19.36 -4.12
C LYS A 229 -1.01 -17.93 -3.61
N SER A 230 -1.17 -16.94 -4.50
CA SER A 230 -1.43 -15.56 -4.09
C SER A 230 -2.88 -15.35 -3.64
N SER A 231 -3.85 -16.01 -4.29
CA SER A 231 -5.26 -15.96 -3.89
C SER A 231 -5.49 -16.60 -2.53
N SER A 232 -4.92 -17.77 -2.26
CA SER A 232 -5.01 -18.42 -0.93
C SER A 232 -4.42 -17.55 0.19
N ARG A 233 -3.24 -16.94 -0.04
CA ARG A 233 -2.63 -16.02 0.93
C ARG A 233 -3.49 -14.78 1.21
N ARG A 234 -4.11 -14.22 0.17
CA ARG A 234 -5.02 -13.08 0.30
C ARG A 234 -6.33 -13.44 0.99
N ALA A 235 -6.85 -14.65 0.78
CA ALA A 235 -7.97 -15.16 1.55
C ALA A 235 -7.62 -15.28 3.04
N ALA A 236 -6.47 -15.87 3.38
CA ALA A 236 -6.01 -15.95 4.77
C ALA A 236 -5.80 -14.57 5.41
N LEU A 237 -5.26 -13.59 4.66
CA LEU A 237 -5.14 -12.21 5.13
C LEU A 237 -6.51 -11.57 5.36
N ARG A 238 -7.48 -11.80 4.45
CA ARG A 238 -8.87 -11.34 4.62
C ARG A 238 -9.46 -11.88 5.92
N ASP A 239 -9.33 -13.18 6.16
CA ASP A 239 -9.86 -13.86 7.34
C ASP A 239 -9.23 -13.30 8.61
N ALA A 240 -7.90 -13.08 8.60
CA ALA A 240 -7.19 -12.46 9.72
C ALA A 240 -7.68 -11.03 10.01
N LEU A 241 -7.87 -10.19 8.98
CA LEU A 241 -8.38 -8.82 9.15
C LEU A 241 -9.81 -8.81 9.72
N ILE A 242 -10.68 -9.72 9.27
CA ILE A 242 -12.03 -9.89 9.80
C ILE A 242 -11.95 -10.30 11.29
N GLY A 243 -11.15 -11.31 11.61
CA GLY A 243 -10.94 -11.77 12.98
C GLY A 243 -10.43 -10.64 13.89
N TYR A 244 -9.39 -9.91 13.47
CA TYR A 244 -8.85 -8.78 14.23
C TYR A 244 -9.90 -7.69 14.48
N ALA A 245 -10.70 -7.35 13.47
CA ALA A 245 -11.76 -6.35 13.62
C ALA A 245 -12.87 -6.83 14.57
N LEU A 246 -13.34 -8.08 14.44
CA LEU A 246 -14.37 -8.63 15.32
C LEU A 246 -13.90 -8.73 16.77
N ASP A 247 -12.68 -9.21 16.99
CA ASP A 247 -12.07 -9.29 18.31
C ASP A 247 -11.91 -7.89 18.92
N ALA A 248 -11.44 -6.92 18.15
CA ALA A 248 -11.32 -5.53 18.59
C ALA A 248 -12.68 -4.95 19.03
N LEU A 249 -13.74 -5.18 18.26
CA LEU A 249 -15.10 -4.76 18.63
C LEU A 249 -15.59 -5.43 19.92
N SER A 250 -15.24 -6.70 20.13
CA SER A 250 -15.59 -7.44 21.35
C SER A 250 -14.84 -6.91 22.57
N CYS A 251 -13.55 -6.58 22.42
CA CYS A 251 -12.67 -6.07 23.48
C CYS A 251 -12.92 -4.60 23.83
N LYS A 252 -13.25 -3.75 22.83
CA LYS A 252 -13.36 -2.28 22.96
C LYS A 252 -14.83 -1.82 22.97
N ARG A 253 -15.66 -2.47 23.79
CA ARG A 253 -17.10 -2.16 23.85
C ARG A 253 -17.33 -0.69 24.23
N GLY A 254 -18.17 -0.01 23.44
CA GLY A 254 -18.51 1.41 23.63
C GLY A 254 -17.59 2.41 22.92
N ALA A 255 -16.52 1.96 22.24
CA ALA A 255 -15.71 2.83 21.39
C ALA A 255 -16.43 3.09 20.05
N GLU A 256 -17.40 4.01 20.04
CA GLU A 256 -18.28 4.26 18.88
C GLU A 256 -17.49 4.63 17.61
N ALA A 257 -16.47 5.49 17.73
CA ALA A 257 -15.64 5.90 16.60
C ALA A 257 -14.87 4.74 15.99
N LEU A 258 -14.20 3.93 16.83
CA LEU A 258 -13.50 2.72 16.40
C LEU A 258 -14.48 1.73 15.76
N SER A 259 -15.65 1.52 16.40
CA SER A 259 -16.67 0.62 15.90
C SER A 259 -17.19 1.02 14.53
N SER A 260 -17.47 2.31 14.34
CA SER A 260 -17.89 2.86 13.06
C SER A 260 -16.80 2.70 12.00
N LEU A 261 -15.55 3.00 12.34
CA LEU A 261 -14.41 2.88 11.43
C LEU A 261 -14.21 1.44 10.98
N LEU A 262 -14.05 0.49 11.92
CA LEU A 262 -13.84 -0.92 11.60
C LEU A 262 -15.01 -1.51 10.83
N SER A 263 -16.25 -1.13 11.16
CA SER A 263 -17.41 -1.59 10.40
C SER A 263 -17.40 -1.09 8.96
N CYS A 264 -17.19 0.22 8.76
CA CYS A 264 -17.33 0.84 7.45
C CYS A 264 -16.12 0.64 6.53
N ARG A 265 -14.91 0.62 7.09
CA ARG A 265 -13.65 0.55 6.31
C ARG A 265 -13.01 -0.83 6.30
N VAL A 266 -13.37 -1.72 7.23
CA VAL A 266 -12.79 -3.07 7.30
C VAL A 266 -13.86 -4.14 7.02
N LEU A 267 -14.81 -4.32 7.93
CA LEU A 267 -15.76 -5.45 7.87
C LEU A 267 -16.65 -5.40 6.64
N ILE A 268 -17.40 -4.31 6.42
CA ILE A 268 -18.34 -4.22 5.28
C ILE A 268 -17.61 -4.42 3.94
N PRO A 269 -16.49 -3.72 3.63
CA PRO A 269 -15.76 -3.94 2.39
C PRO A 269 -15.24 -5.36 2.23
N LEU A 270 -14.68 -5.97 3.27
CA LEU A 270 -14.13 -7.33 3.19
C LEU A 270 -15.23 -8.36 2.96
N LEU A 271 -16.38 -8.24 3.65
CA LEU A 271 -17.51 -9.14 3.48
C LEU A 271 -18.08 -9.05 2.05
N LEU A 272 -18.25 -7.83 1.52
CA LEU A 272 -18.69 -7.62 0.14
C LEU A 272 -17.68 -8.14 -0.91
N SER A 273 -16.40 -8.24 -0.56
CA SER A 273 -15.34 -8.82 -1.42
C SER A 273 -15.13 -10.33 -1.24
N GLY A 274 -16.15 -11.04 -0.73
CA GLY A 274 -16.13 -12.51 -0.57
C GLY A 274 -15.75 -13.02 0.83
N GLY A 275 -15.65 -12.17 1.85
CA GLY A 275 -15.36 -12.56 3.24
C GLY A 275 -16.50 -13.29 3.97
N HIS A 276 -17.62 -13.57 3.32
CA HIS A 276 -18.76 -14.23 3.94
C HIS A 276 -18.43 -15.64 4.46
N GLN A 277 -17.58 -16.40 3.76
CA GLN A 277 -17.15 -17.73 4.19
C GLN A 277 -16.37 -17.70 5.51
N SER A 278 -15.66 -16.61 5.76
CA SER A 278 -14.88 -16.39 6.98
C SER A 278 -15.75 -16.22 8.22
N LEU A 279 -17.01 -15.82 8.08
CA LEU A 279 -17.92 -15.67 9.23
C LEU A 279 -18.43 -17.02 9.74
N GLU A 280 -18.50 -18.04 8.89
CA GLU A 280 -18.99 -19.37 9.28
C GLU A 280 -18.07 -20.06 10.30
N SER A 281 -16.79 -19.69 10.36
CA SER A 281 -15.82 -20.21 11.33
C SER A 281 -15.78 -19.44 12.66
N HIS A 282 -16.44 -18.29 12.75
CA HIS A 282 -16.46 -17.42 13.93
C HIS A 282 -17.71 -17.59 14.81
N HIS A 283 -18.56 -18.59 14.52
CA HIS A 283 -19.71 -19.00 15.33
C HIS A 283 -19.43 -20.29 16.10
#